data_AF-A0AAN6TCX9-F1
#
_entry.id   AF-A0AAN6TCX9-F1
#
_cell.length_a   1.000
_cell.length_b   1.000
_cell.length_c   1.000
_cell.angle_alpha   90.00
_cell.angle_beta   90.00
_cell.angle_gamma   90.00
#
_symmetry.space_group_name_H-M   'P 1'
#
loop_
_entity.id
_entity.type
_entity.pdbx_description
1 polymer ?
#
loop_
_entity_poly.entity_id
_entity_poly.type
_entity_poly.pdbx_seq_one_letter_code
_entity_poly.pdbx_strand_id
1 'polypeptide(L)'
;MSNYTMFPALSRAFSDEPHAGDDATETGFYINLPGTTHDVILTAGHNLIDKDGHRSTNLVVLSSDGNDNIAITEDSVKISERYIKRPVDSNAVHDYGAILIPRQNSQPPRPGFGFSLMLGIDSKDRATKDPKDEYLSGAIFVSGYRGSTPPGKPDLSSGTCTIRPEQLEYTVKTQVGLSGSPVWTAYNGVETVVAIHNHGQNSSGRSRGTRLNLRVMRDIFRWASIDCFSQKLRIQQQGAHVDGLYLHFAKDYTMGDEQVGKLSIGTEGMDTTLVVLLAETPPASRMGVITPRYALLARTPWAGLKPEEYEYHGRNWVVWDVDGGRVLLSRSFHPWCLFRLDKATAGTFHIVLYREKQGKESLVRLRMDTSSLTDLQIMLGRREVNGISFVRAIRGKKYKFDQFCLEG
;
A
#
# COMPACT_ATOMS: atom_id res chain seq x y z
N MET A 1 -1.88 28.19 1.61
CA MET A 1 -3.31 27.82 1.61
C MET A 1 -3.54 26.91 0.43
N SER A 2 -3.60 25.58 0.65
CA SER A 2 -3.85 24.59 -0.39
C SER A 2 -5.35 24.52 -0.68
N ASN A 3 -5.70 24.74 -1.94
CA ASN A 3 -7.08 24.76 -2.44
C ASN A 3 -7.55 23.34 -2.80
N TYR A 4 -8.62 22.91 -2.12
CA TYR A 4 -9.58 21.84 -2.42
C TYR A 4 -9.06 20.39 -2.58
N THR A 5 -9.07 19.65 -1.47
CA THR A 5 -9.19 18.19 -1.44
C THR A 5 -10.64 17.84 -1.80
N MET A 6 -10.86 17.04 -2.85
CA MET A 6 -12.19 16.70 -3.35
C MET A 6 -12.58 15.30 -2.84
N PHE A 7 -13.84 15.14 -2.40
CA PHE A 7 -14.36 13.90 -1.83
C PHE A 7 -15.62 13.49 -2.63
N PRO A 8 -15.80 12.22 -3.00
CA PRO A 8 -17.06 11.74 -3.51
C PRO A 8 -18.09 11.63 -2.37
N ALA A 9 -19.24 12.28 -2.55
CA ALA A 9 -20.44 11.92 -1.81
C ALA A 9 -21.05 10.69 -2.51
N LEU A 10 -21.49 9.70 -1.74
CA LEU A 10 -22.13 8.49 -2.23
C LEU A 10 -23.62 8.58 -1.95
N SER A 11 -24.45 8.33 -2.95
CA SER A 11 -25.90 8.12 -2.79
C SER A 11 -26.22 6.67 -3.11
N ARG A 12 -27.13 6.06 -2.33
CA ARG A 12 -27.50 4.65 -2.46
C ARG A 12 -28.97 4.41 -2.17
N ALA A 13 -29.50 3.35 -2.78
CA ALA A 13 -30.78 2.74 -2.42
C ALA A 13 -30.56 1.29 -1.95
N PHE A 14 -31.40 0.82 -1.03
CA PHE A 14 -31.53 -0.61 -0.73
C PHE A 14 -32.75 -1.16 -1.43
N SER A 15 -32.66 -2.35 -2.02
CA SER A 15 -33.80 -3.03 -2.62
C SER A 15 -34.56 -3.81 -1.55
N ASP A 16 -35.86 -3.52 -1.44
CA ASP A 16 -36.94 -4.21 -0.71
C ASP A 16 -37.14 -3.90 0.79
N GLU A 17 -37.74 -2.73 1.07
CA GLU A 17 -38.92 -2.67 1.95
C GLU A 17 -40.04 -1.83 1.29
N PRO A 18 -41.33 -2.25 1.39
CA PRO A 18 -42.47 -1.57 0.75
C PRO A 18 -42.92 -0.28 1.46
N HIS A 19 -42.04 0.33 2.28
CA HIS A 19 -42.29 1.60 2.95
C HIS A 19 -41.08 2.50 2.76
N ALA A 20 -41.17 3.41 1.79
CA ALA A 20 -40.19 4.47 1.51
C ALA A 20 -38.73 3.99 1.37
N GLY A 21 -38.27 3.81 0.13
CA GLY A 21 -36.84 3.78 -0.16
C GLY A 21 -36.23 5.12 0.24
N ASP A 22 -35.71 5.21 1.47
CA ASP A 22 -34.98 6.38 1.93
C ASP A 22 -33.62 6.37 1.23
N ASP A 23 -33.45 7.27 0.27
CA ASP A 23 -32.15 7.57 -0.33
C ASP A 23 -31.16 7.92 0.79
N ALA A 24 -30.20 7.04 1.05
CA ALA A 24 -29.16 7.28 2.04
C ALA A 24 -27.96 7.95 1.35
N THR A 25 -27.47 9.04 1.94
CA THR A 25 -26.23 9.69 1.51
C THR A 25 -25.12 9.36 2.48
N GLU A 26 -24.04 8.78 1.97
CA GLU A 26 -22.85 8.35 2.70
C GLU A 26 -21.59 8.97 2.10
N THR A 27 -20.42 8.67 2.67
CA THR A 27 -19.14 9.21 2.20
C THR A 27 -18.25 8.11 1.60
N GLY A 28 -17.48 8.46 0.57
CA GLY A 28 -16.31 7.71 0.15
C GLY A 28 -15.13 8.66 -0.07
N PHE A 29 -13.97 8.12 -0.43
CA PHE A 29 -12.83 8.94 -0.87
C PHE A 29 -11.96 8.24 -1.89
N TYR A 30 -11.46 9.01 -2.86
CA TYR A 30 -10.46 8.52 -3.79
C TYR A 30 -9.14 8.26 -3.06
N ILE A 31 -8.51 7.11 -3.32
CA ILE A 31 -7.15 6.79 -2.88
C ILE A 31 -6.22 6.71 -4.10
N ASN A 32 -5.00 7.25 -3.97
CA ASN A 32 -4.04 7.19 -5.06
C ASN A 32 -3.35 5.84 -5.10
N LEU A 33 -3.63 5.12 -6.17
CA LEU A 33 -3.03 3.84 -6.48
C LEU A 33 -2.40 3.92 -7.89
N PRO A 34 -1.16 4.42 -8.02
CA PRO A 34 -0.45 4.40 -9.29
C PRO A 34 -0.33 2.97 -9.81
N GLY A 35 -0.50 2.80 -11.13
CA GLY A 35 -0.44 1.50 -11.79
C GLY A 35 -1.79 0.84 -12.02
N THR A 36 -2.88 1.25 -11.34
CA THR A 36 -4.22 0.71 -11.66
C THR A 36 -4.84 1.42 -12.86
N THR A 37 -5.70 0.71 -13.57
CA THR A 37 -6.57 1.22 -14.65
C THR A 37 -7.87 1.85 -14.12
N HIS A 38 -8.06 1.92 -12.80
CA HIS A 38 -9.28 2.43 -12.16
C HIS A 38 -9.00 3.64 -11.28
N ASP A 39 -9.97 4.53 -11.14
CA ASP A 39 -10.07 5.38 -9.96
C ASP A 39 -10.73 4.57 -8.84
N VAL A 40 -10.11 4.55 -7.66
CA VAL A 40 -10.53 3.69 -6.56
C VAL A 40 -11.08 4.55 -5.44
N ILE A 41 -12.36 4.35 -5.11
CA ILE A 41 -13.03 4.97 -3.97
C ILE A 41 -13.06 3.97 -2.84
N LEU A 42 -12.55 4.34 -1.67
CA LEU A 42 -12.71 3.56 -0.44
C LEU A 42 -13.92 4.07 0.34
N THR A 43 -14.64 3.16 0.99
CA THR A 43 -15.81 3.46 1.80
C THR A 43 -16.06 2.36 2.85
N ALA A 44 -17.04 2.54 3.73
CA ALA A 44 -17.43 1.52 4.70
C ALA A 44 -18.11 0.34 3.99
N GLY A 45 -17.96 -0.88 4.51
CA GLY A 45 -18.59 -2.07 3.96
C GLY A 45 -20.11 -2.01 4.08
N HIS A 46 -20.63 -1.52 5.21
CA HIS A 46 -22.07 -1.34 5.42
C HIS A 46 -22.69 -0.28 4.50
N ASN A 47 -21.86 0.51 3.78
CA ASN A 47 -22.34 1.39 2.70
C ASN A 47 -22.73 0.60 1.43
N LEU A 48 -22.29 -0.66 1.33
CA LEU A 48 -22.35 -1.50 0.12
C LEU A 48 -23.16 -2.79 0.33
N ILE A 49 -23.37 -3.21 1.57
CA ILE A 49 -24.15 -4.39 1.97
C ILE A 49 -24.87 -4.11 3.30
N ASP A 50 -26.13 -4.54 3.44
CA ASP A 50 -26.86 -4.43 4.70
C ASP A 50 -26.50 -5.57 5.68
N LYS A 51 -27.12 -5.54 6.86
CA LYS A 51 -26.95 -6.54 7.92
C LYS A 51 -27.52 -7.92 7.57
N ASP A 52 -28.44 -7.98 6.62
CA ASP A 52 -29.14 -9.20 6.18
C ASP A 52 -28.42 -9.85 4.98
N GLY A 53 -27.41 -9.17 4.43
CA GLY A 53 -26.55 -9.63 3.35
C GLY A 53 -26.98 -9.13 1.98
N HIS A 54 -27.97 -8.25 1.88
CA HIS A 54 -28.38 -7.66 0.61
C HIS A 54 -27.44 -6.53 0.21
N ARG A 55 -27.00 -6.56 -1.05
CA ARG A 55 -26.13 -5.52 -1.60
C ARG A 55 -26.93 -4.25 -1.87
N SER A 56 -26.30 -3.10 -1.66
CA SER A 56 -26.87 -1.82 -2.07
C SER A 56 -26.99 -1.76 -3.60
N THR A 57 -28.11 -1.22 -4.08
CA THR A 57 -28.40 -1.09 -5.51
C THR A 57 -28.47 0.39 -5.90
N ASN A 58 -28.46 0.68 -7.21
CA ASN A 58 -28.55 2.04 -7.75
C ASN A 58 -27.52 3.00 -7.12
N LEU A 59 -26.31 2.51 -6.87
CA LEU A 59 -25.23 3.29 -6.28
C LEU A 59 -24.80 4.40 -7.26
N VAL A 60 -24.71 5.64 -6.75
CA VAL A 60 -24.28 6.80 -7.52
C VAL A 60 -23.21 7.56 -6.75
N VAL A 61 -22.09 7.85 -7.41
CA VAL A 61 -21.11 8.81 -6.92
C VAL A 61 -21.53 10.20 -7.37
N LEU A 62 -21.81 11.08 -6.41
CA LEU A 62 -22.23 12.44 -6.66
C LEU A 62 -21.02 13.35 -6.91
N SER A 63 -21.07 14.10 -8.01
CA SER A 63 -20.06 15.13 -8.31
C SER A 63 -20.34 16.42 -7.53
N SER A 64 -19.30 17.21 -7.26
CA SER A 64 -19.41 18.50 -6.58
C SER A 64 -20.27 19.54 -7.32
N ASP A 65 -20.43 19.38 -8.63
CA ASP A 65 -21.22 20.26 -9.50
C ASP A 65 -22.56 19.63 -9.92
N GLY A 66 -22.88 18.42 -9.46
CA GLY A 66 -24.13 17.72 -9.71
C GLY A 66 -24.38 17.26 -11.15
N ASN A 67 -23.51 17.65 -12.11
CA ASN A 67 -23.70 17.38 -13.53
C ASN A 67 -23.03 16.08 -14.00
N ASP A 68 -22.03 15.60 -13.27
CA ASP A 68 -21.22 14.42 -13.62
C ASP A 68 -21.37 13.27 -12.61
N ASN A 69 -22.61 12.95 -12.24
CA ASN A 69 -22.87 11.81 -11.36
C ASN A 69 -22.48 10.50 -12.06
N ILE A 70 -21.79 9.62 -11.33
CA ILE A 70 -21.28 8.36 -11.88
C ILE A 70 -22.13 7.21 -11.34
N ALA A 71 -22.88 6.56 -12.22
CA ALA A 71 -23.59 5.32 -11.89
C ALA A 71 -22.58 4.19 -11.65
N ILE A 72 -22.75 3.46 -10.56
CA ILE A 72 -21.86 2.38 -10.15
C ILE A 72 -22.53 1.04 -10.46
N THR A 73 -21.83 0.22 -11.23
CA THR A 73 -22.25 -1.16 -11.52
C THR A 73 -21.86 -2.09 -10.37
N GLU A 74 -22.59 -3.19 -10.21
CA GLU A 74 -22.32 -4.15 -9.14
C GLU A 74 -20.90 -4.75 -9.23
N ASP A 75 -20.41 -5.02 -10.44
CA ASP A 75 -19.07 -5.58 -10.68
C ASP A 75 -17.94 -4.66 -10.20
N SER A 76 -18.19 -3.35 -10.20
CA SER A 76 -17.28 -2.33 -9.68
C SER A 76 -17.19 -2.34 -8.14
N VAL A 77 -18.11 -2.98 -7.43
CA VAL A 77 -18.19 -2.97 -5.97
C VAL A 77 -17.44 -4.15 -5.38
N LYS A 78 -16.45 -3.85 -4.53
CA LYS A 78 -15.67 -4.82 -3.76
C LYS A 78 -15.90 -4.59 -2.27
N ILE A 79 -16.14 -5.67 -1.52
CA ILE A 79 -16.40 -5.62 -0.07
C ILE A 79 -15.48 -6.64 0.58
N SER A 80 -15.00 -6.35 1.79
CA SER A 80 -14.22 -7.33 2.54
C SER A 80 -14.97 -8.66 2.66
N GLU A 81 -14.38 -9.76 2.20
CA GLU A 81 -15.00 -11.09 2.28
C GLU A 81 -15.36 -11.49 3.71
N ARG A 82 -14.54 -11.06 4.68
CA ARG A 82 -14.80 -11.30 6.10
C ARG A 82 -16.02 -10.53 6.60
N TYR A 83 -16.32 -9.38 6.01
CA TYR A 83 -17.49 -8.58 6.36
C TYR A 83 -18.75 -9.10 5.67
N ILE A 84 -18.68 -9.48 4.38
CA ILE A 84 -19.80 -10.13 3.67
C ILE A 84 -20.34 -11.32 4.46
N LYS A 85 -19.45 -12.15 5.04
CA LYS A 85 -19.85 -13.33 5.82
C LYS A 85 -20.58 -12.99 7.13
N ARG A 86 -20.42 -11.77 7.65
CA ARG A 86 -20.99 -11.32 8.93
C ARG A 86 -21.05 -9.79 9.00
N PRO A 87 -22.03 -9.15 8.31
CA PRO A 87 -22.10 -7.70 8.14
C PRO A 87 -22.78 -7.02 9.35
N VAL A 88 -22.14 -7.13 10.52
CA VAL A 88 -22.67 -6.59 11.79
C VAL A 88 -21.60 -5.83 12.57
N ASP A 89 -22.01 -5.00 13.52
CA ASP A 89 -21.14 -4.12 14.31
C ASP A 89 -19.99 -4.84 15.03
N SER A 90 -20.20 -6.06 15.51
CA SER A 90 -19.14 -6.85 16.16
C SER A 90 -18.00 -7.22 15.20
N ASN A 91 -18.22 -7.06 13.89
CA ASN A 91 -17.25 -7.28 12.82
C ASN A 91 -16.74 -5.96 12.18
N ALA A 92 -16.92 -4.83 12.86
CA ALA A 92 -16.56 -3.48 12.39
C ALA A 92 -15.09 -3.29 11.97
N VAL A 93 -14.18 -4.18 12.38
CA VAL A 93 -12.77 -4.17 11.93
C VAL A 93 -12.60 -4.67 10.48
N HIS A 94 -13.67 -5.20 9.89
CA HIS A 94 -13.74 -5.66 8.50
C HIS A 94 -14.75 -4.85 7.69
N ASP A 95 -15.42 -3.89 8.31
CA ASP A 95 -16.39 -3.01 7.68
C ASP A 95 -15.68 -1.97 6.81
N TYR A 96 -15.32 -2.40 5.61
CA TYR A 96 -14.73 -1.60 4.53
C TYR A 96 -14.99 -2.25 3.17
N GLY A 97 -14.94 -1.43 2.14
CA GLY A 97 -14.99 -1.85 0.75
C GLY A 97 -14.38 -0.80 -0.18
N ALA A 98 -14.46 -1.09 -1.47
CA ALA A 98 -13.99 -0.23 -2.53
C ALA A 98 -14.97 -0.23 -3.70
N ILE A 99 -15.01 0.90 -4.41
CA ILE A 99 -15.68 1.05 -5.71
C ILE A 99 -14.60 1.33 -6.76
N LEU A 100 -14.59 0.53 -7.82
CA LEU A 100 -13.62 0.62 -8.92
C LEU A 100 -14.28 1.28 -10.13
N ILE A 101 -13.85 2.51 -10.44
CA ILE A 101 -14.34 3.28 -11.59
C ILE A 101 -13.31 3.16 -12.72
N PRO A 102 -13.62 2.52 -13.86
CA PRO A 102 -12.67 2.42 -14.97
C PRO A 102 -12.23 3.79 -15.46
N ARG A 103 -10.92 4.00 -15.61
CA ARG A 103 -10.40 5.23 -16.22
C ARG A 103 -10.62 5.19 -17.72
N GLN A 104 -11.07 6.30 -18.28
CA GLN A 104 -11.02 6.49 -19.72
C GLN A 104 -9.57 6.83 -20.11
N ASN A 105 -9.04 6.17 -21.15
CA ASN A 105 -7.62 6.27 -21.56
C ASN A 105 -7.11 7.70 -21.81
N SER A 106 -8.01 8.66 -22.04
CA SER A 106 -7.71 10.07 -22.29
C SER A 106 -7.77 10.97 -21.05
N GLN A 107 -8.27 10.50 -19.91
CA GLN A 107 -8.48 11.32 -18.72
C GLN A 107 -7.37 11.09 -17.68
N PRO A 108 -6.86 12.17 -17.05
CA PRO A 108 -5.96 12.01 -15.92
C PRO A 108 -6.67 11.31 -14.75
N PRO A 109 -5.93 10.55 -13.91
CA PRO A 109 -6.49 9.97 -12.69
C PRO A 109 -7.16 11.04 -11.82
N ARG A 110 -8.30 10.69 -11.22
CA ARG A 110 -8.96 11.58 -10.27
C ARG A 110 -8.07 11.80 -9.04
N PRO A 111 -7.95 13.03 -8.52
CA PRO A 111 -7.14 13.27 -7.34
C PRO A 111 -7.67 12.51 -6.12
N GLY A 112 -6.79 11.78 -5.43
CA GLY A 112 -7.11 11.08 -4.20
C GLY A 112 -6.11 11.33 -3.08
N PHE A 113 -6.38 10.68 -1.95
CA PHE A 113 -5.50 10.69 -0.77
C PHE A 113 -4.26 9.84 -1.00
N GLY A 114 -3.15 10.31 -0.41
CA GLY A 114 -1.98 9.48 -0.22
C GLY A 114 -2.15 8.51 0.94
N PHE A 115 -1.33 7.45 0.97
CA PHE A 115 -1.27 6.51 2.08
C PHE A 115 0.19 6.11 2.34
N SER A 116 0.48 5.61 3.53
CA SER A 116 1.78 5.02 3.87
C SER A 116 1.60 3.79 4.75
N LEU A 117 2.16 2.65 4.33
CA LEU A 117 2.19 1.42 5.13
C LEU A 117 2.95 1.60 6.46
N MET A 118 3.84 2.60 6.55
CA MET A 118 4.51 2.96 7.81
C MET A 118 3.52 3.35 8.91
N LEU A 119 2.36 3.91 8.55
CA LEU A 119 1.28 4.27 9.48
C LEU A 119 0.32 3.11 9.75
N GLY A 120 0.28 2.11 8.85
CA GLY A 120 -0.64 0.99 8.89
C GLY A 120 -0.09 -0.28 9.57
N ILE A 121 1.23 -0.49 9.53
CA ILE A 121 1.88 -1.66 10.12
C ILE A 121 2.15 -1.39 11.61
N ASP A 122 1.52 -2.18 12.48
CA ASP A 122 1.71 -2.12 13.93
C ASP A 122 3.14 -2.52 14.34
N SER A 123 3.69 -1.80 15.30
CA SER A 123 5.06 -1.94 15.82
C SER A 123 5.19 -3.00 16.90
N LYS A 124 4.15 -3.77 17.24
CA LYS A 124 4.26 -4.85 18.25
C LYS A 124 5.23 -6.00 17.89
N ASP A 125 5.76 -6.04 16.67
CA ASP A 125 6.94 -6.85 16.27
C ASP A 125 8.30 -6.19 16.62
N ARG A 126 8.30 -5.02 17.27
CA ARG A 126 9.49 -4.29 17.72
C ARG A 126 9.77 -4.61 19.18
N ALA A 127 10.77 -5.44 19.43
CA ALA A 127 11.33 -5.68 20.76
C ALA A 127 12.02 -4.43 21.36
N THR A 128 12.06 -3.31 20.64
CA THR A 128 12.75 -2.09 21.05
C THR A 128 11.76 -0.95 21.23
N LYS A 129 11.79 -0.34 22.41
CA LYS A 129 11.19 0.97 22.70
C LYS A 129 11.96 2.07 21.93
N ASP A 130 11.90 2.05 20.60
CA ASP A 130 12.43 3.14 19.78
C ASP A 130 11.39 4.29 19.80
N PRO A 131 11.76 5.53 20.16
CA PRO A 131 10.85 6.68 20.28
C PRO A 131 9.99 7.02 19.04
N LYS A 132 10.22 6.35 17.90
CA LYS A 132 9.50 6.52 16.62
C LYS A 132 8.12 5.84 16.55
N ASP A 133 7.58 5.35 17.66
CA ASP A 133 6.14 5.00 17.76
C ASP A 133 5.22 6.25 17.68
N GLU A 134 5.79 7.44 17.47
CA GLU A 134 5.12 8.71 17.22
C GLU A 134 4.48 8.91 15.84
N TYR A 135 4.67 8.02 14.85
CA TYR A 135 4.22 8.33 13.48
C TYR A 135 2.70 8.59 13.37
N LEU A 136 1.90 8.08 14.31
CA LEU A 136 0.48 8.37 14.42
C LEU A 136 0.09 8.86 15.84
N SER A 137 0.96 9.63 16.51
CA SER A 137 0.67 10.23 17.84
C SER A 137 0.02 11.63 17.78
N GLY A 138 -0.41 12.06 16.59
CA GLY A 138 -0.94 13.40 16.35
C GLY A 138 -2.46 13.52 16.32
N ALA A 139 -2.91 14.74 16.01
CA ALA A 139 -4.29 14.99 15.64
C ALA A 139 -4.64 14.18 14.39
N ILE A 140 -5.82 13.57 14.42
CA ILE A 140 -6.45 13.00 13.24
C ILE A 140 -7.57 13.91 12.77
N PHE A 141 -7.88 13.78 11.49
CA PHE A 141 -8.92 14.53 10.82
C PHE A 141 -9.88 13.55 10.16
N VAL A 142 -11.16 13.86 10.22
CA VAL A 142 -12.23 13.15 9.53
C VAL A 142 -12.90 14.15 8.61
N SER A 143 -12.90 13.86 7.32
CA SER A 143 -13.50 14.71 6.30
C SER A 143 -14.62 13.95 5.61
N GLY A 144 -15.83 14.49 5.52
CA GLY A 144 -16.93 13.78 4.86
C GLY A 144 -18.23 14.56 4.78
N TYR A 145 -19.28 13.90 4.29
CA TYR A 145 -20.59 14.48 4.10
C TYR A 145 -21.52 14.08 5.25
N ARG A 146 -22.23 15.03 5.82
CA ARG A 146 -23.37 14.75 6.70
C ARG A 146 -24.63 14.76 5.86
N GLY A 147 -25.73 14.19 6.36
CA GLY A 147 -26.99 14.12 5.60
C GLY A 147 -27.49 15.47 5.03
N SER A 148 -27.13 16.60 5.65
CA SER A 148 -27.47 17.95 5.17
C SER A 148 -26.38 18.65 4.36
N THR A 149 -25.22 18.02 4.17
CA THR A 149 -24.04 18.64 3.55
C THR A 149 -24.13 18.53 2.03
N PRO A 150 -24.15 19.64 1.27
CA PRO A 150 -24.18 19.58 -0.19
C PRO A 150 -22.94 18.86 -0.77
N PRO A 151 -23.07 18.14 -1.89
CA PRO A 151 -21.94 17.59 -2.62
C PRO A 151 -20.86 18.66 -2.88
N GLY A 152 -19.59 18.26 -2.81
CA GLY A 152 -18.45 19.17 -2.98
C GLY A 152 -18.12 20.08 -1.79
N LYS A 153 -18.91 20.09 -0.72
CA LYS A 153 -18.65 20.89 0.49
C LYS A 153 -18.50 20.03 1.75
N PRO A 154 -17.53 19.12 1.82
CA PRO A 154 -17.36 18.21 2.95
C PRO A 154 -17.14 18.98 4.27
N ASP A 155 -17.65 18.42 5.36
CA ASP A 155 -17.31 18.87 6.71
C ASP A 155 -15.95 18.30 7.12
N LEU A 156 -15.22 19.08 7.93
CA LEU A 156 -13.97 18.65 8.54
C LEU A 156 -14.12 18.64 10.06
N SER A 157 -13.65 17.59 10.70
CA SER A 157 -13.58 17.49 12.15
C SER A 157 -12.25 16.89 12.57
N SER A 158 -11.73 17.31 13.72
CA SER A 158 -10.44 16.83 14.23
C SER A 158 -10.56 16.32 15.65
N GLY A 159 -9.66 15.42 16.03
CA GLY A 159 -9.64 14.82 17.36
C GLY A 159 -8.36 14.03 17.62
N THR A 160 -8.31 13.40 18.78
CA THR A 160 -7.21 12.50 19.15
C THR A 160 -7.60 11.06 18.84
N CYS A 161 -6.62 10.24 18.47
CA CYS A 161 -6.84 8.82 18.21
C CYS A 161 -6.14 7.91 19.23
N THR A 162 -6.67 6.70 19.33
CA THR A 162 -6.06 5.55 19.99
C THR A 162 -5.93 4.48 18.93
N ILE A 163 -4.72 3.98 18.77
CA ILE A 163 -4.39 3.03 17.71
C ILE A 163 -4.66 1.62 18.24
N ARG A 164 -5.48 0.85 17.51
CA ARG A 164 -5.57 -0.61 17.66
C ARG A 164 -5.00 -1.27 16.40
N PRO A 165 -4.63 -2.57 16.46
CA PRO A 165 -4.02 -3.25 15.32
C PRO A 165 -4.88 -3.22 14.04
N GLU A 166 -6.19 -3.37 14.18
CA GLU A 166 -7.13 -3.45 13.04
C GLU A 166 -8.11 -2.28 12.94
N GLN A 167 -8.14 -1.39 13.94
CA GLN A 167 -9.10 -0.29 14.03
C GLN A 167 -8.46 0.95 14.66
N LEU A 168 -8.92 2.14 14.29
CA LEU A 168 -8.63 3.38 15.01
C LEU A 168 -9.86 3.79 15.82
N GLU A 169 -9.63 4.24 17.04
CA GLU A 169 -10.67 4.81 17.92
C GLU A 169 -10.37 6.28 18.17
N TYR A 170 -11.33 7.19 17.98
CA TYR A 170 -11.06 8.63 18.07
C TYR A 170 -12.20 9.45 18.65
N THR A 171 -11.86 10.63 19.17
CA THR A 171 -12.78 11.50 19.91
C THR A 171 -13.72 12.35 19.04
N VAL A 172 -13.59 12.26 17.71
CA VAL A 172 -14.45 12.99 16.78
C VAL A 172 -15.90 12.51 16.92
N LYS A 173 -16.82 13.41 17.23
CA LYS A 173 -18.25 13.13 17.20
C LYS A 173 -18.69 13.01 15.74
N THR A 174 -19.25 11.87 15.37
CA THR A 174 -19.75 11.64 14.02
C THR A 174 -21.27 11.62 14.00
N GLN A 175 -21.84 11.91 12.82
CA GLN A 175 -23.26 11.99 12.54
C GLN A 175 -23.56 11.12 11.32
N VAL A 176 -24.84 10.85 11.08
CA VAL A 176 -25.33 10.10 9.91
C VAL A 176 -24.78 10.72 8.61
N GLY A 177 -24.31 9.87 7.70
CA GLY A 177 -23.70 10.20 6.41
C GLY A 177 -22.17 10.20 6.40
N LEU A 178 -21.52 10.26 7.57
CA LEU A 178 -20.05 10.25 7.63
C LEU A 178 -19.46 8.86 7.38
N SER A 179 -20.25 7.79 7.37
CA SER A 179 -19.74 6.44 7.14
C SER A 179 -18.99 6.37 5.81
N GLY A 180 -17.80 5.79 5.84
CA GLY A 180 -16.84 5.73 4.73
C GLY A 180 -15.93 6.94 4.58
N SER A 181 -16.04 7.96 5.44
CA SER A 181 -15.15 9.13 5.44
C SER A 181 -13.67 8.73 5.63
N PRO A 182 -12.74 9.39 4.94
CA PRO A 182 -11.31 9.25 5.23
C PRO A 182 -11.00 9.78 6.61
N VAL A 183 -10.26 8.97 7.37
CA VAL A 183 -9.56 9.39 8.59
C VAL A 183 -8.10 9.58 8.21
N TRP A 184 -7.57 10.79 8.35
CA TRP A 184 -6.25 11.15 7.84
C TRP A 184 -5.44 11.95 8.87
N THR A 185 -4.13 12.00 8.67
CA THR A 185 -3.20 12.85 9.43
C THR A 185 -2.17 13.47 8.50
N ALA A 186 -1.41 14.45 8.98
CA ALA A 186 -0.26 14.96 8.25
C ALA A 186 0.94 14.04 8.47
N TYR A 187 1.51 13.51 7.38
CA TYR A 187 2.70 12.66 7.42
C TYR A 187 3.66 13.10 6.32
N ASN A 188 4.93 13.33 6.67
CA ASN A 188 5.94 13.90 5.76
C ASN A 188 5.46 15.17 5.03
N GLY A 189 4.70 16.03 5.73
CA GLY A 189 4.19 17.29 5.19
C GLY A 189 2.97 17.17 4.27
N VAL A 190 2.38 15.98 4.11
CA VAL A 190 1.22 15.75 3.23
C VAL A 190 0.08 15.01 3.93
N GLU A 191 -1.15 15.24 3.45
CA GLU A 191 -2.36 14.54 3.90
C GLU A 191 -2.25 13.05 3.60
N THR A 192 -2.30 12.21 4.63
CA THR A 192 -2.14 10.76 4.49
C THR A 192 -3.28 10.05 5.19
N VAL A 193 -4.05 9.26 4.45
CA VAL A 193 -5.16 8.49 5.00
C VAL A 193 -4.64 7.30 5.81
N VAL A 194 -5.27 7.04 6.95
CA VAL A 194 -4.87 6.01 7.93
C VAL A 194 -6.01 5.07 8.31
N ALA A 195 -7.26 5.47 8.11
CA ALA A 195 -8.43 4.62 8.31
C ALA A 195 -9.64 5.07 7.47
N ILE A 196 -10.62 4.19 7.38
CA ILE A 196 -11.95 4.45 6.80
C ILE A 196 -12.93 4.52 7.98
N HIS A 197 -13.57 5.66 8.22
CA HIS A 197 -14.59 5.79 9.26
C HIS A 197 -15.75 4.83 8.98
N ASN A 198 -16.22 4.13 9.99
CA ASN A 198 -17.31 3.18 9.77
C ASN A 198 -18.30 3.05 10.93
N HIS A 199 -17.98 3.50 12.14
CA HIS A 199 -18.93 3.45 13.25
C HIS A 199 -18.82 4.68 14.14
N GLY A 200 -19.97 5.13 14.62
CA GLY A 200 -20.07 6.17 15.64
C GLY A 200 -19.51 5.75 17.00
N GLN A 201 -19.81 6.58 18.00
CA GLN A 201 -19.24 6.45 19.34
C GLN A 201 -19.59 5.10 19.99
N ASN A 202 -18.56 4.36 20.42
CA ASN A 202 -18.71 3.16 21.25
C ASN A 202 -19.08 3.53 22.70
N SER A 203 -19.18 2.53 23.58
CA SER A 203 -19.44 2.74 25.02
C SER A 203 -18.41 3.62 25.74
N SER A 204 -17.22 3.80 25.17
CA SER A 204 -16.18 4.74 25.65
C SER A 204 -16.30 6.13 25.04
N GLY A 205 -17.36 6.43 24.29
CA GLY A 205 -17.57 7.72 23.64
C GLY A 205 -16.65 7.97 22.44
N ARG A 206 -16.05 6.93 21.85
CA ARG A 206 -15.08 7.07 20.75
C ARG A 206 -15.63 6.49 19.45
N SER A 207 -15.55 7.29 18.39
CA SER A 207 -15.86 6.86 17.02
C SER A 207 -14.78 5.93 16.50
N ARG A 208 -15.10 5.12 15.50
CA ARG A 208 -14.22 4.04 15.01
C ARG A 208 -14.07 4.07 13.49
N GLY A 209 -12.93 3.57 13.04
CA GLY A 209 -12.68 3.34 11.61
C GLY A 209 -11.73 2.19 11.36
N THR A 210 -11.97 1.42 10.30
CA THR A 210 -11.07 0.34 9.84
C THR A 210 -9.71 0.93 9.50
N ARG A 211 -8.64 0.42 10.14
CA ARG A 211 -7.28 0.89 9.89
C ARG A 211 -6.78 0.41 8.53
N LEU A 212 -6.14 1.29 7.76
CA LEU A 212 -5.45 0.95 6.52
C LEU A 212 -4.11 0.25 6.81
N ASN A 213 -4.19 -0.93 7.43
CA ASN A 213 -3.05 -1.78 7.70
C ASN A 213 -2.68 -2.64 6.47
N LEU A 214 -1.60 -3.42 6.56
CA LEU A 214 -1.13 -4.26 5.45
C LEU A 214 -2.21 -5.22 4.94
N ARG A 215 -3.06 -5.79 5.81
CA ARG A 215 -4.12 -6.71 5.42
C ARG A 215 -5.15 -6.00 4.53
N VAL A 216 -5.66 -4.87 5.00
CA VAL A 216 -6.65 -4.06 4.27
C VAL A 216 -6.07 -3.55 2.95
N MET A 217 -4.83 -3.05 2.95
CA MET A 217 -4.19 -2.56 1.73
C MET A 217 -3.93 -3.68 0.72
N ARG A 218 -3.61 -4.90 1.14
CA ARG A 218 -3.48 -6.04 0.22
C ARG A 218 -4.80 -6.44 -0.43
N ASP A 219 -5.90 -6.38 0.30
CA ASP A 219 -7.24 -6.62 -0.28
C ASP A 219 -7.54 -5.55 -1.34
N ILE A 220 -7.25 -4.27 -1.05
CA ILE A 220 -7.41 -3.16 -1.99
C ILE A 220 -6.50 -3.32 -3.23
N PHE A 221 -5.24 -3.74 -3.06
CA PHE A 221 -4.32 -3.94 -4.18
C PHE A 221 -4.77 -5.08 -5.10
N ARG A 222 -5.27 -6.19 -4.53
CA ARG A 222 -5.89 -7.30 -5.28
C ARG A 222 -7.07 -6.80 -6.10
N TRP A 223 -7.97 -6.05 -5.47
CA TRP A 223 -9.13 -5.47 -6.14
C TRP A 223 -8.73 -4.53 -7.28
N ALA A 224 -7.71 -3.70 -7.07
CA ALA A 224 -7.20 -2.75 -8.06
C ALA A 224 -6.27 -3.38 -9.12
N SER A 225 -5.93 -4.67 -9.01
CA SER A 225 -5.02 -5.42 -9.89
C SER A 225 -3.63 -4.76 -10.01
N ILE A 226 -3.04 -4.35 -8.89
CA ILE A 226 -1.71 -3.69 -8.84
C ILE A 226 -0.69 -4.41 -7.97
N ASP A 227 -1.04 -5.59 -7.48
CA ASP A 227 -0.15 -6.45 -6.73
C ASP A 227 0.60 -7.41 -7.64
N CYS A 228 1.91 -7.51 -7.42
CA CYS A 228 2.75 -8.50 -8.08
C CYS A 228 3.21 -9.51 -7.03
N PHE A 229 2.61 -10.70 -7.05
CA PHE A 229 2.99 -11.81 -6.17
C PHE A 229 4.01 -12.74 -6.82
N SER A 230 4.77 -13.41 -5.96
CA SER A 230 5.64 -14.54 -6.31
C SER A 230 6.69 -14.21 -7.40
N GLN A 231 7.16 -12.97 -7.44
CA GLN A 231 8.09 -12.50 -8.46
C GLN A 231 9.55 -12.78 -8.05
N LYS A 232 10.42 -12.94 -9.03
CA LYS A 232 11.88 -12.92 -8.85
C LYS A 232 12.41 -11.59 -9.37
N LEU A 233 13.28 -10.95 -8.58
CA LEU A 233 13.95 -9.73 -9.02
C LEU A 233 15.18 -10.11 -9.85
N ARG A 234 15.10 -9.87 -11.16
CA ARG A 234 16.13 -10.25 -12.14
C ARG A 234 16.81 -9.02 -12.73
N ILE A 235 18.10 -9.11 -13.01
CA ILE A 235 18.79 -8.16 -13.87
C ILE A 235 18.43 -8.44 -15.34
N GLN A 236 17.90 -7.43 -16.02
CA GLN A 236 17.61 -7.44 -17.45
C GLN A 236 18.31 -6.27 -18.15
N GLN A 237 19.54 -6.51 -18.60
CA GLN A 237 20.31 -5.56 -19.40
C GLN A 237 21.23 -6.27 -20.41
N GLN A 238 21.71 -5.54 -21.41
CA GLN A 238 22.66 -6.07 -22.38
C GLN A 238 23.97 -6.50 -21.69
N GLY A 239 24.37 -7.76 -21.91
CA GLY A 239 25.54 -8.36 -21.26
C GLY A 239 25.26 -8.98 -19.88
N ALA A 240 24.00 -9.05 -19.44
CA ALA A 240 23.63 -9.89 -18.30
C ALA A 240 23.89 -11.38 -18.61
N HIS A 241 24.13 -12.18 -17.57
CA HIS A 241 24.32 -13.62 -17.69
C HIS A 241 23.14 -14.28 -18.42
N VAL A 242 23.41 -15.26 -19.28
CA VAL A 242 22.38 -15.91 -20.13
C VAL A 242 21.26 -16.54 -19.30
N ASP A 243 21.62 -17.18 -18.19
CA ASP A 243 20.66 -17.77 -17.24
C ASP A 243 19.94 -16.75 -16.36
N GLY A 244 20.33 -15.48 -16.41
CA GLY A 244 19.84 -14.42 -15.55
C GLY A 244 20.55 -14.35 -14.20
N LEU A 245 20.44 -13.19 -13.56
CA LEU A 245 20.99 -12.90 -12.24
C LEU A 245 19.86 -12.43 -11.33
N TYR A 246 19.71 -13.08 -10.18
CA TYR A 246 18.57 -12.89 -9.31
C TYR A 246 18.98 -12.57 -7.87
N LEU A 247 18.17 -11.77 -7.18
CA LEU A 247 18.28 -11.62 -5.72
C LEU A 247 17.74 -12.88 -5.03
N HIS A 248 18.55 -13.49 -4.16
CA HIS A 248 18.24 -14.72 -3.46
C HIS A 248 18.52 -14.63 -1.96
N PHE A 249 17.64 -15.20 -1.14
CA PHE A 249 17.81 -15.35 0.31
C PHE A 249 17.70 -16.84 0.66
N ALA A 250 18.85 -17.48 0.95
CA ALA A 250 18.89 -18.86 1.42
C ALA A 250 18.99 -18.93 2.95
N LYS A 251 18.51 -20.02 3.55
CA LYS A 251 18.47 -20.20 5.02
C LYS A 251 19.86 -20.12 5.68
N ASP A 252 20.88 -20.58 4.98
CA ASP A 252 22.29 -20.58 5.39
C ASP A 252 22.97 -19.22 5.18
N TYR A 253 22.28 -18.23 4.58
CA TYR A 253 22.82 -16.90 4.37
C TYR A 253 22.54 -16.02 5.57
N THR A 254 23.24 -16.29 6.66
CA THR A 254 23.07 -15.55 7.90
C THR A 254 24.35 -14.80 8.27
N MET A 255 24.19 -13.55 8.72
CA MET A 255 25.24 -12.82 9.47
C MET A 255 24.69 -12.48 10.85
N GLY A 256 25.18 -13.19 11.87
CA GLY A 256 24.51 -13.19 13.18
C GLY A 256 23.11 -13.79 13.04
N ASP A 257 22.10 -13.06 13.55
CA ASP A 257 20.69 -13.47 13.49
C ASP A 257 19.96 -12.97 12.23
N GLU A 258 20.65 -12.24 11.34
CA GLU A 258 20.06 -11.61 10.16
C GLU A 258 20.25 -12.47 8.90
N GLN A 259 19.19 -12.69 8.14
CA GLN A 259 19.28 -13.32 6.82
C GLN A 259 19.71 -12.29 5.77
N VAL A 260 20.74 -12.60 4.98
CA VAL A 260 21.39 -11.72 4.02
C VAL A 260 21.11 -12.18 2.59
N GLY A 261 20.82 -11.23 1.71
CA GLY A 261 20.63 -11.47 0.29
C GLY A 261 21.96 -11.65 -0.45
N LYS A 262 21.99 -12.61 -1.38
CA LYS A 262 23.07 -12.82 -2.34
C LYS A 262 22.51 -12.79 -3.77
N LEU A 263 23.43 -12.80 -4.74
CA LEU A 263 23.05 -13.01 -6.14
C LEU A 263 23.16 -14.50 -6.48
N SER A 264 22.19 -15.00 -7.23
CA SER A 264 22.23 -16.34 -7.82
C SER A 264 22.16 -16.27 -9.35
N ILE A 265 22.91 -17.14 -10.01
CA ILE A 265 22.88 -17.37 -11.45
C ILE A 265 21.82 -18.42 -11.76
N GLY A 266 20.85 -18.06 -12.61
CA GLY A 266 19.72 -18.93 -12.92
C GLY A 266 18.74 -19.06 -11.76
N THR A 267 17.71 -19.88 -11.96
CA THR A 267 16.64 -20.11 -10.99
C THR A 267 16.69 -21.49 -10.34
N GLU A 268 17.64 -22.33 -10.73
CA GLU A 268 17.83 -23.66 -10.17
C GLU A 268 18.21 -23.58 -8.70
N GLY A 269 17.48 -24.30 -7.84
CA GLY A 269 17.67 -24.24 -6.38
C GLY A 269 17.17 -22.95 -5.72
N MET A 270 16.69 -21.95 -6.48
CA MET A 270 16.12 -20.75 -5.90
C MET A 270 14.68 -20.95 -5.47
N ASP A 271 14.45 -20.74 -4.17
CA ASP A 271 13.13 -20.79 -3.54
C ASP A 271 12.59 -19.41 -3.14
N THR A 272 13.42 -18.37 -3.26
CA THR A 272 13.04 -17.00 -2.95
C THR A 272 12.06 -16.48 -3.98
N THR A 273 10.91 -16.04 -3.51
CA THR A 273 9.99 -15.20 -4.28
C THR A 273 9.68 -13.93 -3.51
N LEU A 274 9.26 -12.90 -4.23
CA LEU A 274 9.06 -11.56 -3.71
C LEU A 274 7.63 -11.12 -4.00
N VAL A 275 7.04 -10.43 -3.03
CA VAL A 275 5.82 -9.66 -3.24
C VAL A 275 6.22 -8.20 -3.33
N VAL A 276 5.92 -7.56 -4.46
CA VAL A 276 6.15 -6.13 -4.65
C VAL A 276 4.90 -5.38 -4.21
N LEU A 277 5.04 -4.57 -3.16
CA LEU A 277 3.94 -3.83 -2.58
C LEU A 277 4.13 -2.34 -2.83
N LEU A 278 3.07 -1.68 -3.28
CA LEU A 278 2.98 -0.22 -3.20
C LEU A 278 2.91 0.16 -1.72
N ALA A 279 3.99 0.77 -1.22
CA ALA A 279 4.16 0.99 0.21
C ALA A 279 3.79 2.41 0.64
N GLU A 280 3.99 3.37 -0.26
CA GLU A 280 3.61 4.75 -0.01
C GLU A 280 3.30 5.48 -1.31
N THR A 281 2.24 6.27 -1.29
CA THR A 281 1.90 7.18 -2.38
C THR A 281 1.50 8.52 -1.77
N PRO A 282 2.03 9.65 -2.25
CA PRO A 282 1.56 10.96 -1.82
C PRO A 282 0.15 11.28 -2.36
N PRO A 283 -0.54 12.31 -1.85
CA PRO A 283 -1.70 12.89 -2.52
C PRO A 283 -1.39 13.26 -3.97
N ALA A 284 -2.40 13.16 -4.83
CA ALA A 284 -2.25 13.48 -6.24
C ALA A 284 -2.25 15.00 -6.34
N SER A 285 -1.07 15.59 -6.51
CA SER A 285 -1.00 17.00 -6.86
C SER A 285 -1.53 17.19 -8.28
N ARG A 286 -2.35 18.23 -8.53
CA ARG A 286 -2.82 18.60 -9.87
C ARG A 286 -1.69 18.95 -10.86
N MET A 287 -0.44 19.04 -10.39
CA MET A 287 0.69 19.69 -11.08
C MET A 287 2.02 18.89 -11.02
N GLY A 288 2.07 17.70 -10.42
CA GLY A 288 3.34 17.05 -10.07
C GLY A 288 3.39 15.56 -10.36
N VAL A 289 4.59 15.08 -10.70
CA VAL A 289 4.89 13.65 -10.86
C VAL A 289 4.72 12.96 -9.52
N ILE A 290 3.73 12.06 -9.41
CA ILE A 290 3.57 11.19 -8.25
C ILE A 290 4.79 10.28 -8.19
N THR A 291 5.49 10.27 -7.06
CA THR A 291 6.69 9.45 -6.86
C THR A 291 6.44 8.39 -5.79
N PRO A 292 5.71 7.31 -6.13
CA PRO A 292 5.39 6.26 -5.18
C PRO A 292 6.66 5.56 -4.68
N ARG A 293 6.57 5.00 -3.48
CA ARG A 293 7.58 4.12 -2.90
C ARG A 293 7.01 2.72 -2.76
N TYR A 294 7.85 1.73 -2.98
CA TYR A 294 7.54 0.32 -2.94
C TYR A 294 8.31 -0.35 -1.81
N ALA A 295 7.85 -1.52 -1.40
CA ALA A 295 8.56 -2.42 -0.51
C ALA A 295 8.51 -3.85 -1.07
N LEU A 296 9.50 -4.67 -0.71
CA LEU A 296 9.50 -6.08 -1.04
C LEU A 296 9.29 -6.90 0.23
N LEU A 297 8.40 -7.88 0.13
CA LEU A 297 8.24 -8.92 1.13
C LEU A 297 8.78 -10.23 0.54
N ALA A 298 9.83 -10.78 1.14
CA ALA A 298 10.39 -12.05 0.72
C ALA A 298 9.57 -13.22 1.27
N ARG A 299 9.26 -14.18 0.41
CA ARG A 299 8.75 -15.49 0.76
C ARG A 299 9.92 -16.47 0.60
N THR A 300 10.44 -16.92 1.73
CA THR A 300 11.44 -17.98 1.80
C THR A 300 10.79 -19.19 2.46
N PRO A 301 10.95 -20.41 1.93
CA PRO A 301 10.46 -21.60 2.60
C PRO A 301 11.18 -21.77 3.93
N TRP A 302 10.49 -21.42 5.02
CA TRP A 302 10.88 -21.92 6.34
C TRP A 302 10.50 -23.39 6.39
N ALA A 303 11.52 -24.24 6.58
CA ALA A 303 11.42 -25.69 6.54
C ALA A 303 10.14 -26.22 7.21
N GLY A 304 9.21 -26.75 6.40
CA GLY A 304 8.06 -27.53 6.86
C GLY A 304 6.71 -26.80 7.00
N LEU A 305 6.62 -25.49 6.74
CA LEU A 305 5.35 -24.75 6.82
C LEU A 305 4.67 -24.62 5.44
N LYS A 306 3.32 -24.65 5.43
CA LYS A 306 2.52 -24.49 4.21
C LYS A 306 2.50 -23.03 3.74
N PRO A 307 2.36 -22.76 2.42
CA PRO A 307 2.24 -21.40 1.85
C PRO A 307 1.25 -20.45 2.55
N GLU A 308 0.16 -21.00 3.10
CA GLU A 308 -0.90 -20.25 3.82
C GLU A 308 -0.47 -19.78 5.22
N GLU A 309 0.50 -20.46 5.84
CA GLU A 309 1.00 -20.15 7.18
C GLU A 309 1.97 -18.96 7.18
N TYR A 310 2.58 -18.63 6.03
CA TYR A 310 3.46 -17.46 5.87
C TYR A 310 2.72 -16.12 5.92
N GLU A 311 1.41 -16.10 5.67
CA GLU A 311 0.65 -14.84 5.72
C GLU A 311 0.45 -14.33 7.15
N TYR A 312 0.58 -15.22 8.14
CA TYR A 312 0.36 -14.93 9.56
C TYR A 312 1.64 -14.94 10.41
N HIS A 313 2.69 -15.67 9.99
CA HIS A 313 3.91 -15.85 10.79
C HIS A 313 5.16 -15.27 10.11
N GLY A 314 5.55 -14.06 10.53
CA GLY A 314 6.85 -13.47 10.21
C GLY A 314 6.91 -12.78 8.85
N ARG A 315 6.86 -11.44 8.85
CA ARG A 315 7.03 -10.66 7.62
C ARG A 315 8.51 -10.48 7.34
N ASN A 316 9.06 -11.14 6.32
CA ASN A 316 10.46 -10.96 5.92
C ASN A 316 10.58 -9.77 4.96
N TRP A 317 10.57 -8.56 5.51
CA TRP A 317 10.77 -7.34 4.73
C TRP A 317 12.19 -7.24 4.22
N VAL A 318 12.34 -6.95 2.93
CA VAL A 318 13.65 -6.66 2.35
C VAL A 318 14.11 -5.28 2.82
N VAL A 319 15.22 -5.25 3.55
CA VAL A 319 15.89 -4.04 4.02
C VAL A 319 17.09 -3.75 3.13
N TRP A 320 17.13 -2.53 2.60
CA TRP A 320 18.23 -2.04 1.78
C TRP A 320 19.26 -1.33 2.68
N ASP A 321 20.26 -2.08 3.16
CA ASP A 321 21.36 -1.53 3.96
C ASP A 321 22.39 -0.87 3.05
N VAL A 322 22.08 0.37 2.68
CA VAL A 322 22.89 1.19 1.76
C VAL A 322 24.29 1.44 2.30
N ASP A 323 24.43 1.62 3.61
CA ASP A 323 25.72 1.93 4.23
C ASP A 323 26.58 0.67 4.40
N GLY A 324 25.98 -0.47 4.74
CA GLY A 324 26.64 -1.77 4.79
C GLY A 324 26.86 -2.43 3.42
N GLY A 325 26.28 -1.89 2.35
CA GLY A 325 26.42 -2.44 1.01
C GLY A 325 25.74 -3.81 0.85
N ARG A 326 24.66 -4.05 1.59
CA ARG A 326 24.01 -5.37 1.67
C ARG A 326 22.49 -5.26 1.67
N VAL A 327 21.84 -6.40 1.51
CA VAL A 327 20.38 -6.52 1.56
C VAL A 327 20.04 -7.57 2.60
N LEU A 328 19.07 -7.29 3.46
CA LEU A 328 18.75 -8.11 4.62
C LEU A 328 17.25 -8.43 4.65
N LEU A 329 16.86 -9.48 5.37
CA LEU A 329 15.47 -9.68 5.77
C LEU A 329 15.26 -9.22 7.21
N SER A 330 14.21 -8.45 7.44
CA SER A 330 13.79 -7.99 8.76
C SER A 330 12.34 -8.37 9.03
N ARG A 331 12.05 -8.74 10.28
CA ARG A 331 10.68 -8.94 10.77
C ARG A 331 9.89 -7.64 10.89
N SER A 332 10.60 -6.52 11.01
CA SER A 332 10.03 -5.19 11.21
C SER A 332 10.04 -4.37 9.94
N PHE A 333 8.95 -3.62 9.71
CA PHE A 333 8.89 -2.64 8.64
C PHE A 333 9.54 -1.32 9.08
N HIS A 334 10.51 -0.85 8.28
CA HIS A 334 11.29 0.36 8.53
C HIS A 334 11.41 1.20 7.25
N PRO A 335 11.68 2.52 7.32
CA PRO A 335 11.98 3.34 6.15
C PRO A 335 13.02 2.76 5.18
N TRP A 336 13.95 1.93 5.66
CA TRP A 336 14.97 1.26 4.82
C TRP A 336 14.42 0.09 4.00
N CYS A 337 13.14 -0.27 4.14
CA CYS A 337 12.45 -1.19 3.25
C CYS A 337 11.95 -0.48 1.97
N LEU A 338 11.88 0.85 1.99
CA LEU A 338 11.26 1.65 0.95
C LEU A 338 12.23 1.97 -0.18
N PHE A 339 11.80 1.78 -1.42
CA PHE A 339 12.55 2.12 -2.62
C PHE A 339 11.63 2.68 -3.71
N ARG A 340 12.22 3.24 -4.77
CA ARG A 340 11.50 3.72 -5.96
C ARG A 340 11.84 2.87 -7.18
N LEU A 341 10.86 2.77 -8.06
CA LEU A 341 11.00 2.19 -9.39
C LEU A 341 11.11 3.33 -10.41
N ASP A 342 12.32 3.60 -10.87
CA ASP A 342 12.55 4.56 -11.97
C ASP A 342 12.47 3.81 -13.30
N LYS A 343 11.55 4.20 -14.19
CA LYS A 343 11.40 3.55 -15.50
C LYS A 343 12.70 3.63 -16.30
N ALA A 344 13.11 2.50 -16.88
CA ALA A 344 14.27 2.39 -17.76
C ALA A 344 13.81 2.13 -19.20
N THR A 345 14.32 1.08 -19.85
CA THR A 345 13.91 0.67 -21.20
C THR A 345 12.65 -0.20 -21.16
N ALA A 346 12.14 -0.63 -22.31
CA ALA A 346 10.85 -1.34 -22.43
C ALA A 346 10.71 -2.50 -21.43
N GLY A 347 9.85 -2.33 -20.43
CA GLY A 347 9.55 -3.34 -19.40
C GLY A 347 10.53 -3.39 -18.21
N THR A 348 11.57 -2.57 -18.19
CA THR A 348 12.60 -2.58 -17.13
C THR A 348 12.58 -1.31 -16.27
N PHE A 349 13.20 -1.41 -15.09
CA PHE A 349 13.29 -0.32 -14.13
C PHE A 349 14.63 -0.31 -13.40
N HIS A 350 14.96 0.83 -12.79
CA HIS A 350 16.02 0.95 -11.80
C HIS A 350 15.41 0.94 -10.39
N ILE A 351 16.07 0.24 -9.46
CA ILE A 351 15.76 0.35 -8.03
C ILE A 351 16.56 1.52 -7.46
N VAL A 352 15.84 2.54 -6.99
CA VAL A 352 16.41 3.78 -6.47
C VAL A 352 16.07 3.95 -5.00
N LEU A 353 17.09 4.28 -4.20
CA LEU A 353 17.02 4.38 -2.75
C LEU A 353 17.48 5.75 -2.29
N TYR A 354 16.97 6.16 -1.14
CA TYR A 354 17.38 7.37 -0.46
C TYR A 354 18.48 7.07 0.54
N ARG A 355 19.54 7.90 0.50
CA ARG A 355 20.59 7.91 1.50
C ARG A 355 20.72 9.31 2.07
N GLU A 356 20.46 9.45 3.36
CA GLU A 356 20.72 10.68 4.10
C GLU A 356 22.09 10.58 4.76
N LYS A 357 22.98 11.53 4.50
CA LYS A 357 24.28 11.61 5.17
C LYS A 357 24.59 13.07 5.50
N GLN A 358 24.78 13.36 6.80
CA GLN A 358 25.08 14.71 7.30
C GLN A 358 24.06 15.77 6.84
N GLY A 359 22.76 15.43 6.90
CA GLY A 359 21.67 16.33 6.48
C GLY A 359 21.58 16.59 4.97
N LYS A 360 22.36 15.88 4.14
CA LYS A 360 22.24 15.90 2.68
C LYS A 360 21.64 14.59 2.19
N GLU A 361 20.50 14.70 1.55
CA GLU A 361 19.89 13.58 0.84
C GLU A 361 20.60 13.33 -0.49
N SER A 362 20.81 12.05 -0.79
CA SER A 362 21.35 11.61 -2.07
C SER A 362 20.63 10.36 -2.55
N LEU A 363 20.39 10.29 -3.85
CA LEU A 363 19.86 9.09 -4.48
C LEU A 363 21.00 8.12 -4.82
N VAL A 364 20.80 6.87 -4.43
CA VAL A 364 21.66 5.75 -4.82
C VAL A 364 20.83 4.73 -5.61
N ARG A 365 21.50 3.97 -6.47
CA ARG A 365 20.87 2.89 -7.25
C ARG A 365 21.47 1.56 -6.86
N LEU A 366 20.61 0.54 -6.82
CA LEU A 366 21.03 -0.85 -6.63
C LEU A 366 21.94 -1.28 -7.79
N ARG A 367 23.02 -1.98 -7.45
CA ARG A 367 23.90 -2.65 -8.39
C ARG A 367 24.13 -4.09 -7.94
N MET A 368 24.12 -5.00 -8.90
CA MET A 368 24.31 -6.43 -8.75
C MET A 368 25.38 -6.88 -9.74
N ASP A 369 26.53 -7.33 -9.23
CA ASP A 369 27.72 -7.66 -10.01
C ASP A 369 28.20 -9.10 -9.71
N THR A 370 28.52 -9.84 -10.76
CA THR A 370 29.10 -11.19 -10.66
C THR A 370 30.61 -11.21 -10.93
N SER A 371 31.29 -10.06 -10.96
CA SER A 371 32.73 -9.97 -11.23
C SER A 371 33.62 -10.83 -10.32
N SER A 372 33.12 -11.27 -9.16
CA SER A 372 33.82 -12.20 -8.27
C SER A 372 33.52 -13.69 -8.51
N LEU A 373 32.64 -14.03 -9.46
CA LEU A 373 32.45 -15.38 -9.98
C LEU A 373 33.27 -15.57 -11.26
N THR A 374 34.10 -16.61 -11.29
CA THR A 374 34.85 -17.01 -12.50
C THR A 374 34.11 -18.11 -13.26
N ASP A 375 34.34 -18.22 -14.57
CA ASP A 375 33.76 -19.28 -15.39
C ASP A 375 34.08 -20.68 -14.85
N LEU A 376 35.29 -20.88 -14.31
CA LEU A 376 35.67 -22.13 -13.65
C LEU A 376 34.80 -22.42 -12.41
N GLN A 377 34.50 -21.41 -11.60
CA GLN A 377 33.63 -21.60 -10.44
C GLN A 377 32.21 -21.96 -10.87
N ILE A 378 31.70 -21.34 -11.93
CA ILE A 378 30.38 -21.64 -12.49
C ILE A 378 30.36 -23.08 -13.03
N MET A 379 31.39 -23.50 -13.77
CA MET A 379 31.54 -24.88 -14.26
C MET A 379 31.63 -25.91 -13.12
N LEU A 380 32.24 -25.53 -12.00
CA LEU A 380 32.31 -26.35 -10.78
C LEU A 380 31.01 -26.31 -9.95
N GLY A 381 29.94 -25.70 -10.46
CA GLY A 381 28.62 -25.69 -9.86
C GLY A 381 28.37 -24.54 -8.88
N ARG A 382 29.31 -23.61 -8.69
CA ARG A 382 29.09 -22.42 -7.86
C ARG A 382 28.24 -21.42 -8.61
N ARG A 383 27.05 -21.12 -8.10
CA ARG A 383 26.10 -20.19 -8.74
C ARG A 383 25.87 -18.89 -7.98
N GLU A 384 26.49 -18.74 -6.81
CA GLU A 384 26.08 -17.72 -5.84
C GLU A 384 27.24 -16.82 -5.40
N VAL A 385 26.94 -15.53 -5.22
CA VAL A 385 27.96 -14.51 -4.97
C VAL A 385 27.48 -13.30 -4.14
N ASN A 386 28.42 -12.75 -3.38
CA ASN A 386 28.26 -11.46 -2.70
C ASN A 386 28.54 -10.33 -3.70
N GLY A 387 27.52 -9.99 -4.49
CA GLY A 387 27.64 -9.04 -5.60
C GLY A 387 26.81 -7.76 -5.46
N ILE A 388 26.19 -7.53 -4.30
CA ILE A 388 25.28 -6.41 -4.11
C ILE A 388 26.04 -5.16 -3.68
N SER A 389 25.70 -4.00 -4.26
CA SER A 389 26.24 -2.70 -3.86
C SER A 389 25.26 -1.56 -4.21
N PHE A 390 25.53 -0.36 -3.70
CA PHE A 390 24.72 0.83 -3.96
C PHE A 390 25.59 1.97 -4.49
N VAL A 391 25.25 2.48 -5.67
CA VAL A 391 26.07 3.48 -6.37
C VAL A 391 25.33 4.81 -6.42
N ARG A 392 26.00 5.90 -6.02
CA ARG A 392 25.44 7.24 -6.09
C ARG A 392 25.25 7.67 -7.55
N ALA A 393 24.07 8.21 -7.85
CA ALA A 393 23.86 8.89 -9.13
C ALA A 393 24.61 10.22 -9.14
N ILE A 394 25.68 10.34 -9.94
CA ILE A 394 26.42 11.60 -10.11
C ILE A 394 26.00 12.22 -11.45
N ARG A 395 25.43 13.43 -11.39
CA ARG A 395 25.05 14.21 -12.58
C ARG A 395 26.26 14.37 -13.51
N GLY A 396 26.09 14.02 -14.79
CA GLY A 396 27.14 14.14 -15.82
C GLY A 396 28.07 12.93 -15.97
N LYS A 397 28.00 11.91 -15.09
CA LYS A 397 28.72 10.65 -15.28
C LYS A 397 27.80 9.60 -15.92
N LYS A 398 28.24 9.00 -17.04
CA LYS A 398 27.60 7.82 -17.63
C LYS A 398 27.94 6.59 -16.78
N TYR A 399 27.18 6.38 -15.70
CA TYR A 399 27.16 5.07 -15.05
C TYR A 399 26.17 4.17 -15.81
N LYS A 400 26.61 2.97 -16.21
CA LYS A 400 25.68 1.90 -16.58
C LYS A 400 25.09 1.39 -15.27
N PHE A 401 23.84 1.76 -15.00
CA PHE A 401 23.09 1.22 -13.87
C PHE A 401 22.36 -0.03 -14.30
N ASP A 402 22.26 -0.99 -13.40
CA ASP A 402 21.53 -2.22 -13.67
C ASP A 402 20.06 -1.91 -13.91
N GLN A 403 19.53 -2.52 -14.96
CA GLN A 403 18.11 -2.53 -15.28
C GLN A 403 17.54 -3.84 -14.77
N PHE A 404 16.40 -3.76 -14.10
CA PHE A 404 15.74 -4.87 -13.44
C PHE A 404 14.39 -5.13 -14.06
N CYS A 405 13.93 -6.37 -13.95
CA CYS A 405 12.55 -6.77 -14.19
C CYS A 405 12.06 -7.68 -13.06
N LEU A 406 10.74 -7.87 -13.04
CA LEU A 406 10.07 -8.86 -12.21
C LEU A 406 9.72 -10.04 -13.11
N GLU A 407 10.20 -11.23 -12.75
CA GLU A 407 9.93 -12.48 -13.46
C GLU A 407 8.98 -13.35 -12.61
N GLY A 408 7.83 -13.72 -13.20
CA GLY A 408 6.77 -14.48 -12.54
C GLY A 408 6.88 -15.99 -12.70
#